data_AF-R7UJG8-F1
#
_entry.id   AF-R7UJG8-F1
#
_cell.length_a   1.000
_cell.length_b   1.000
_cell.length_c   1.000
_cell.angle_alpha   90.00
_cell.angle_beta   90.00
_cell.angle_gamma   90.00
#
_symmetry.space_group_name_H-M   'P 1'
#
loop_
_entity.id
_entity.type
_entity.pdbx_description
1 polymer ?
#
loop_
_entity_poly.entity_id
_entity_poly.type
_entity_poly.pdbx_seq_one_letter_code
_entity_poly.pdbx_strand_id
1 'polypeptide(L)'
;MARLFAAEESSSVNSQRPDPTEEVVKYWQIPQIKPSEDPLAFWRERRFELPHLASLARKYSSVQGSSVASERIFSSAGNIVNAKRSCIDPVHVDQLIFLHKFLK
;
A
#
# COMPACT_ATOMS: atom_id res chain seq x y z
N MET A 1 9.99 36.18 -23.12
CA MET A 1 9.53 34.78 -23.14
C MET A 1 8.66 34.55 -21.92
N ALA A 2 7.38 34.87 -22.06
CA ALA A 2 6.39 34.90 -20.99
C ALA A 2 5.42 33.72 -21.17
N ARG A 3 4.98 33.16 -20.04
CA ARG A 3 3.78 32.30 -19.87
C ARG A 3 3.84 30.89 -20.49
N LEU A 4 4.32 29.94 -19.70
CA LEU A 4 3.80 28.56 -19.66
C LEU A 4 3.63 28.24 -18.17
N PHE A 5 2.52 27.62 -17.78
CA PHE A 5 2.04 27.41 -16.40
C PHE A 5 1.18 28.53 -15.81
N ALA A 6 0.03 28.78 -16.42
CA ALA A 6 -1.15 29.25 -15.71
C ALA A 6 -2.41 28.60 -16.30
N ALA A 7 -3.30 28.21 -15.40
CA ALA A 7 -4.67 27.69 -15.58
C ALA A 7 -4.79 26.22 -16.01
N GLU A 8 -5.12 25.37 -15.03
CA GLU A 8 -6.47 24.82 -14.94
C GLU A 8 -6.93 24.86 -13.47
N GLU A 9 -7.45 26.02 -13.05
CA GLU A 9 -8.47 26.03 -12.00
C GLU A 9 -9.75 25.50 -12.64
N SER A 10 -10.25 24.36 -12.19
CA SER A 10 -11.59 23.91 -12.53
C SER A 10 -12.35 23.46 -11.29
N SER A 11 -13.38 24.27 -11.03
CA SER A 11 -14.71 23.90 -10.55
C SER A 11 -14.84 23.24 -9.18
N SER A 12 -15.40 24.06 -8.28
CA SER A 12 -15.98 23.72 -6.99
C SER A 12 -16.77 22.43 -7.00
N VAL A 13 -16.29 21.43 -6.25
CA VAL A 13 -17.10 20.33 -5.75
C VAL A 13 -17.31 20.58 -4.25
N ASN A 14 -18.46 21.17 -3.90
CA ASN A 14 -18.89 21.21 -2.51
C ASN A 14 -19.16 19.76 -2.04
N SER A 15 -18.28 19.22 -1.21
CA SER A 15 -18.45 17.90 -0.59
C SER A 15 -17.55 17.77 0.64
N GLN A 16 -17.80 18.54 1.72
CA GLN A 16 -17.41 18.27 3.14
C GLN A 16 -15.99 17.73 3.45
N ARG A 17 -15.05 17.74 2.53
CA ARG A 17 -13.71 17.14 2.67
C ARG A 17 -12.68 18.27 2.71
N PRO A 18 -11.77 18.24 3.70
CA PRO A 18 -10.74 19.26 3.84
C PRO A 18 -9.83 19.29 2.61
N ASP A 19 -9.33 20.47 2.27
CA ASP A 19 -8.37 20.63 1.18
C ASP A 19 -7.10 19.79 1.45
N PRO A 20 -6.57 19.02 0.48
CA PRO A 20 -5.39 18.18 0.70
C PRO A 20 -4.17 18.97 1.18
N THR A 21 -4.03 20.23 0.77
CA THR A 21 -2.90 21.08 1.17
C THR A 21 -3.01 21.48 2.63
N GLU A 22 -4.20 21.85 3.08
CA GLU A 22 -4.50 22.12 4.51
C GLU A 22 -4.29 20.88 5.38
N GLU A 23 -4.66 19.71 4.86
CA GLU A 23 -4.49 18.43 5.53
C GLU A 23 -3.00 18.11 5.79
N VAL A 24 -2.13 18.38 4.83
CA VAL A 24 -0.67 18.21 4.97
C VAL A 24 -0.10 19.15 6.03
N VAL A 25 -0.53 20.42 6.04
CA VAL A 25 -0.12 21.38 7.08
C VAL A 25 -0.55 20.91 8.46
N LYS A 26 -1.78 20.39 8.59
CA LYS A 26 -2.29 19.82 9.84
C LYS A 26 -1.45 18.63 10.29
N TYR A 27 -1.09 17.73 9.37
CA TYR A 27 -0.26 16.57 9.69
C TYR A 27 1.12 16.95 10.24
N TRP A 28 1.78 17.99 9.69
CA TRP A 28 3.07 18.47 10.19
C TRP A 28 3.05 19.02 11.61
N GLN A 29 1.87 19.45 12.09
CA GLN A 29 1.71 19.94 13.47
C GLN A 29 1.46 18.81 14.48
N ILE A 30 1.15 17.59 14.01
CA ILE A 30 0.87 16.47 14.89
C ILE A 30 2.18 15.95 15.49
N PRO A 31 2.26 15.74 16.81
CA PRO A 31 3.41 15.12 17.45
C PRO A 31 3.71 13.74 16.86
N GLN A 32 4.99 13.42 16.70
CA GLN A 32 5.40 12.11 16.23
C GLN A 32 4.96 11.02 17.22
N ILE A 33 4.46 9.90 16.68
CA ILE A 33 4.13 8.71 17.47
C ILE A 33 5.40 8.13 18.10
N LYS A 34 5.24 7.46 19.23
CA LYS A 34 6.37 6.75 19.86
C LYS A 34 6.72 5.51 19.02
N PRO A 35 7.99 5.06 19.01
CA PRO A 35 8.37 3.82 18.34
C PRO A 35 7.64 2.56 18.84
N SER A 36 7.05 2.63 20.04
CA SER A 36 6.26 1.55 20.65
C SER A 36 4.80 1.52 20.19
N GLU A 37 4.31 2.55 19.51
CA GLU A 37 2.92 2.67 19.08
C GLU A 37 2.74 2.15 17.65
N ASP A 38 1.54 1.64 17.35
CA ASP A 38 1.22 1.10 16.03
C ASP A 38 0.91 2.23 15.02
N PRO A 39 1.71 2.39 13.94
CA PRO A 39 1.44 3.38 12.91
C PRO A 39 0.10 3.18 12.20
N LEU A 40 -0.39 1.93 12.08
CA LEU A 40 -1.68 1.65 11.45
C LEU A 40 -2.84 2.10 12.33
N ALA A 41 -2.73 1.94 13.65
CA ALA A 41 -3.70 2.47 14.60
C ALA A 41 -3.76 4.01 14.54
N PHE A 42 -2.62 4.69 14.45
CA PHE A 42 -2.56 6.15 14.29
C PHE A 42 -3.38 6.64 13.09
N TRP A 43 -3.20 6.03 11.91
CA TRP A 43 -3.93 6.39 10.69
C TRP A 43 -5.42 6.02 10.77
N ARG A 44 -5.77 4.93 11.47
CA ARG A 44 -7.16 4.53 11.69
C ARG A 44 -7.91 5.52 12.58
N GLU A 45 -7.28 6.01 13.63
CA GLU A 45 -7.87 6.97 14.56
C GLU A 45 -8.08 8.33 13.88
N ARG A 46 -7.10 8.79 13.10
CA ARG A 46 -7.13 10.10 12.43
C ARG A 46 -7.81 10.10 11.06
N ARG A 47 -8.43 9.00 10.65
CA ARG A 47 -9.08 8.86 9.32
C ARG A 47 -10.14 9.92 9.00
N PHE A 48 -10.77 10.49 10.01
CA PHE A 48 -11.78 11.55 9.82
C PHE A 48 -11.15 12.94 9.77
N GLU A 49 -10.00 13.11 10.43
CA GLU A 49 -9.27 14.37 10.47
C GLU A 49 -8.32 14.54 9.28
N LEU A 50 -7.79 13.42 8.78
CA LEU A 50 -6.84 13.33 7.68
C LEU A 50 -7.32 12.28 6.66
N PRO A 51 -8.44 12.50 5.97
CA PRO A 51 -9.04 11.50 5.10
C PRO A 51 -8.18 11.14 3.87
N HIS A 52 -7.47 12.11 3.26
CA HIS A 52 -6.65 11.84 2.09
C HIS A 52 -5.35 11.13 2.47
N LEU A 53 -4.65 11.62 3.49
CA LEU A 53 -3.41 11.05 4.00
C LEU A 53 -3.65 9.66 4.60
N ALA A 54 -4.73 9.44 5.37
CA ALA A 54 -5.03 8.12 5.91
C ALA A 54 -5.33 7.09 4.80
N SER A 55 -5.96 7.53 3.70
CA SER A 55 -6.19 6.68 2.52
C SER A 55 -4.87 6.30 1.84
N LEU A 56 -3.97 7.27 1.64
CA LEU A 56 -2.64 7.03 1.08
C LEU A 56 -1.79 6.14 1.98
N ALA A 57 -1.74 6.44 3.28
CA ALA A 57 -1.01 5.66 4.26
C ALA A 57 -1.48 4.20 4.27
N ARG A 58 -2.78 3.93 4.22
CA ARG A 58 -3.29 2.56 4.11
C ARG A 58 -2.77 1.85 2.85
N LYS A 59 -2.77 2.54 1.72
CA LYS A 59 -2.33 1.98 0.43
C LYS A 59 -0.84 1.67 0.44
N TYR A 60 -0.01 2.59 0.95
CA TYR A 60 1.45 2.49 0.83
C TYR A 60 2.12 1.81 2.04
N SER A 61 1.56 1.88 3.25
CA SER A 61 2.08 1.14 4.41
C SER A 61 1.92 -0.38 4.27
N SER A 62 1.06 -0.84 3.37
CA SER A 62 0.87 -2.26 3.06
C SER A 62 1.92 -2.80 2.08
N VAL A 63 2.68 -1.92 1.43
CA VAL A 63 3.71 -2.30 0.47
C VAL A 63 4.97 -2.69 1.24
N GLN A 64 5.41 -3.93 1.07
CA GLN A 64 6.69 -4.35 1.64
C GLN A 64 7.83 -3.62 0.91
N GLY A 65 8.75 -3.02 1.67
CA GLY A 65 9.92 -2.35 1.12
C GLY A 65 11.01 -3.29 0.58
N SER A 66 10.77 -4.60 0.56
CA SER A 66 11.76 -5.59 0.12
C SER A 66 11.13 -6.70 -0.73
N SER A 67 11.95 -7.31 -1.59
CA SER A 67 11.62 -8.53 -2.36
C SER A 67 11.57 -9.80 -1.51
N VAL A 68 11.82 -9.72 -0.20
CA VAL A 68 11.97 -10.90 0.66
C VAL A 68 10.70 -11.76 0.69
N ALA A 69 9.51 -11.16 0.65
CA ALA A 69 8.27 -11.93 0.60
C ALA A 69 8.07 -12.65 -0.74
N SER A 70 8.41 -12.02 -1.87
CA SER A 70 8.37 -12.70 -3.16
C SER A 70 9.42 -13.81 -3.21
N GLU A 71 10.64 -13.57 -2.72
CA GLU A 71 11.71 -14.57 -2.65
C GLU A 71 11.34 -15.78 -1.79
N ARG A 72 10.65 -15.61 -0.66
CA ARG A 72 10.12 -16.75 0.13
C ARG A 72 9.11 -17.57 -0.65
N ILE A 73 8.23 -16.91 -1.41
CA ILE A 73 7.25 -17.60 -2.25
C ILE A 73 7.97 -18.35 -3.36
N PHE A 74 8.94 -17.73 -4.04
CA PHE A 74 9.73 -18.39 -5.09
C PHE A 74 10.59 -19.54 -4.57
N SER A 75 11.20 -19.40 -3.40
CA SER A 75 11.95 -20.48 -2.76
C SER A 75 11.04 -21.68 -2.44
N SER A 76 9.84 -21.41 -1.91
CA SER A 76 8.84 -22.46 -1.65
C SER A 76 8.31 -23.07 -2.95
N ALA A 77 8.08 -22.27 -3.98
CA ALA A 77 7.67 -22.70 -5.30
C ALA A 77 8.72 -23.57 -5.98
N GLY A 78 10.01 -23.32 -5.75
CA GLY A 78 11.11 -24.17 -6.24
C GLY A 78 11.07 -25.60 -5.69
N ASN A 79 10.45 -25.83 -4.53
CA ASN A 79 10.22 -27.18 -4.01
C ASN A 79 9.02 -27.87 -4.71
N ILE A 80 8.01 -27.09 -5.13
CA ILE A 80 6.81 -27.56 -5.82
C ILE A 80 7.13 -27.89 -7.28
N VAL A 81 7.84 -27.01 -7.96
CA VAL A 81 8.32 -27.15 -9.33
C VAL A 81 9.78 -27.57 -9.30
N ASN A 82 10.00 -28.88 -9.26
CA ASN A 82 11.34 -29.47 -9.30
C ASN A 82 11.50 -30.36 -10.55
N ALA A 83 12.73 -30.76 -10.87
CA ALA A 83 13.03 -31.56 -12.07
C ALA A 83 12.28 -32.92 -12.10
N LYS A 84 11.84 -33.44 -10.95
CA LYS A 84 11.02 -34.67 -10.86
C LYS A 84 9.53 -34.43 -11.13
N ARG A 85 9.09 -33.17 -11.13
CA ARG A 85 7.72 -32.69 -11.35
C ARG A 85 7.64 -31.69 -12.49
N SER A 86 8.48 -31.85 -13.51
CA SER A 86 8.59 -30.93 -14.66
C SER A 86 7.37 -30.95 -15.60
N CYS A 87 6.50 -31.95 -15.51
CA CYS A 87 5.30 -32.07 -16.35
C CYS A 87 4.04 -31.44 -15.74
N ILE A 88 4.16 -30.64 -14.66
CA ILE A 88 3.00 -29.93 -14.09
C ILE A 88 2.68 -28.74 -14.97
N ASP A 89 1.42 -28.65 -15.39
CA ASP A 89 0.92 -27.50 -16.14
C ASP A 89 0.96 -26.22 -15.26
N PRO A 90 1.41 -25.08 -15.81
CA PRO A 90 1.63 -23.85 -15.06
C PRO A 90 0.40 -23.36 -14.30
N VAL A 91 -0.82 -23.61 -14.79
CA VAL A 91 -2.06 -23.23 -14.10
C VAL A 91 -2.19 -23.97 -12.75
N HIS A 92 -1.75 -25.23 -12.70
CA HIS A 92 -1.79 -26.03 -11.49
C HIS A 92 -0.65 -25.66 -10.52
N VAL A 93 0.46 -25.12 -11.02
CA VAL A 93 1.54 -24.59 -10.18
C VAL A 93 1.03 -23.42 -9.35
N ASP A 94 0.33 -22.47 -9.98
CA ASP A 94 -0.22 -21.30 -9.28
C ASP A 94 -1.22 -21.70 -8.20
N GLN A 95 -2.09 -22.67 -8.49
CA GLN A 95 -3.03 -23.23 -7.50
C GLN A 95 -2.30 -23.90 -6.33
N LEU A 96 -1.23 -24.65 -6.59
CA LEU A 96 -0.43 -25.31 -5.55
C LEU A 96 0.32 -24.29 -4.68
N ILE A 97 0.88 -23.24 -5.27
CA ILE A 97 1.54 -22.15 -4.53
C ILE A 97 0.52 -21.42 -3.66
N PHE A 98 -0.66 -21.12 -4.20
CA PHE A 98 -1.76 -20.52 -3.45
C PHE A 98 -2.14 -21.42 -2.26
N LEU A 99 -2.48 -22.68 -2.50
CA LEU A 99 -2.86 -23.62 -1.45
C LEU A 99 -1.76 -23.76 -0.38
N HIS A 100 -0.49 -23.85 -0.78
CA HIS A 100 0.63 -23.93 0.14
C HIS A 100 0.76 -22.70 1.06
N LYS A 101 0.47 -21.51 0.54
CA LYS A 101 0.54 -20.26 1.29
C LYS A 101 -0.65 -20.07 2.25
N PHE A 102 -1.83 -20.57 1.89
CA PHE A 102 -3.09 -20.31 2.62
C PHE A 102 -3.55 -21.44 3.54
N LEU A 103 -3.06 -22.68 3.38
CA LEU A 103 -3.42 -23.84 4.22
C LEU A 103 -2.41 -24.16 5.33
N LYS A 104 -1.37 -23.33 5.50
CA LYS A 104 -0.39 -23.41 6.59
C LYS A 104 -0.64 -22.29 7.58
#